data_AF-A0A068MWI5-F1
#
_entry.id   AF-A0A068MWI5-F1
#
_cell.length_a   1.000
_cell.length_b   1.000
_cell.length_c   1.000
_cell.angle_alpha   90.00
_cell.angle_beta   90.00
_cell.angle_gamma   90.00
#
_symmetry.space_group_name_H-M   'P 1'
#
loop_
_entity.id
_entity.type
_entity.pdbx_description
1 polymer ?
#
loop_
_entity_poly.entity_id
_entity_poly.type
_entity_poly.pdbx_seq_one_letter_code
_entity_poly.pdbx_strand_id
1 'polypeptide(L)'
;MNTIDGLTYRQWQTRNTEFLKKLSPSQVKDVRAKGYKNVGWENVKKSWKIISNIDNVISLIDKRMKRGDIPGVIRHSILTLDKAIEYADESIQFAQDTEKEIEASLDKSKKIAKKALSKYKIL
;
A
#
# COMPACT_ATOMS: atom_id res chain seq x y z
N MET A 1 -5.63 -35.93 8.40
CA MET A 1 -5.50 -34.66 9.14
C MET A 1 -6.49 -33.69 8.51
N ASN A 2 -7.52 -33.23 9.22
CA ASN A 2 -8.56 -32.41 8.62
C ASN A 2 -8.00 -31.05 8.21
N THR A 3 -8.08 -30.74 6.92
CA THR A 3 -7.76 -29.43 6.36
C THR A 3 -9.05 -28.68 6.08
N ILE A 4 -9.08 -27.38 6.37
CA ILE A 4 -10.14 -26.48 5.93
C ILE A 4 -9.47 -25.31 5.23
N ASP A 5 -9.97 -24.98 4.05
CA ASP A 5 -9.39 -23.98 3.14
C ASP A 5 -7.91 -24.29 2.82
N GLY A 6 -7.58 -25.58 2.71
CA GLY A 6 -6.21 -26.05 2.45
C GLY A 6 -5.24 -25.92 3.61
N LEU A 7 -5.69 -25.43 4.78
CA LEU A 7 -4.84 -25.24 5.96
C LEU A 7 -5.20 -26.21 7.08
N THR A 8 -4.16 -26.67 7.79
CA THR A 8 -4.27 -27.45 9.02
C THR A 8 -4.56 -26.54 10.22
N TYR A 9 -4.94 -27.16 11.34
CA TYR A 9 -5.23 -26.45 12.59
C TYR A 9 -4.09 -25.57 13.06
N ARG A 10 -2.87 -26.13 13.05
CA ARG A 10 -1.67 -25.41 13.46
C ARG A 10 -1.39 -24.22 12.53
N GLN A 11 -1.56 -24.40 11.21
CA GLN A 11 -1.37 -23.30 10.26
C GLN A 11 -2.38 -22.17 10.48
N TRP A 12 -3.64 -22.49 10.76
CA TRP A 12 -4.64 -21.50 11.15
C TRP A 12 -4.26 -20.77 12.45
N GLN A 13 -3.79 -21.51 13.46
CA GLN A 13 -3.34 -20.90 14.71
C GLN A 13 -2.13 -19.97 14.51
N THR A 14 -1.16 -20.39 13.69
CA THR A 14 0.01 -19.59 13.33
C THR A 14 -0.43 -18.30 12.64
N ARG A 15 -1.27 -18.40 11.60
CA ARG A 15 -1.80 -17.24 10.86
C ARG A 15 -2.49 -16.23 11.78
N ASN A 16 -3.38 -16.71 12.65
CA ASN A 16 -4.09 -15.84 13.59
C ASN A 16 -3.12 -15.13 14.54
N THR A 17 -2.09 -15.83 15.02
CA THR A 17 -1.07 -15.29 15.92
C THR A 17 -0.22 -14.24 15.23
N GLU A 18 0.21 -14.49 13.99
CA GLU A 18 0.97 -13.54 13.18
C GLU A 18 0.19 -12.26 12.90
N PHE A 19 -1.10 -12.39 12.58
CA PHE A 19 -1.96 -11.23 12.37
C PHE A 19 -2.16 -10.43 13.66
N LEU A 20 -2.41 -11.12 14.78
CA LEU A 20 -2.55 -10.48 16.10
C LEU A 20 -1.29 -9.72 16.53
N LYS A 21 -0.09 -10.23 16.20
CA LYS A 21 1.19 -9.56 16.49
C LYS A 21 1.39 -8.25 15.73
N LYS A 22 0.72 -8.08 14.58
CA LYS A 22 0.78 -6.84 13.78
C LYS A 22 -0.15 -5.75 14.31
N LEU A 23 -1.07 -6.09 15.22
CA LEU A 23 -2.01 -5.15 15.81
C LEU A 23 -1.34 -4.31 16.91
N SER A 24 -1.77 -3.06 17.02
CA SER A 24 -1.40 -2.20 18.16
C SER A 24 -1.99 -2.70 19.49
N PRO A 25 -1.42 -2.33 20.65
CA PRO A 25 -1.92 -2.77 21.96
C PRO A 25 -3.42 -2.50 22.20
N SER A 26 -3.95 -1.37 21.70
CA SER A 26 -5.37 -1.04 21.80
C SER A 26 -6.22 -1.96 20.91
N GLN A 27 -5.79 -2.24 19.68
CA GLN A 27 -6.48 -3.17 18.80
C GLN A 27 -6.48 -4.58 19.41
N VAL A 28 -5.36 -5.04 19.96
CA VAL A 28 -5.27 -6.34 20.67
C VAL A 28 -6.26 -6.41 21.85
N LYS A 29 -6.41 -5.32 22.61
CA LYS A 29 -7.40 -5.23 23.68
C LYS A 29 -8.82 -5.36 23.13
N ASP A 30 -9.13 -4.69 22.02
CA ASP A 30 -10.45 -4.71 21.38
C ASP A 30 -10.81 -6.09 20.81
N VAL A 31 -9.88 -6.78 20.12
CA VAL A 31 -10.15 -8.16 19.65
C VAL A 31 -10.33 -9.14 20.79
N ARG A 32 -9.59 -8.99 21.89
CA ARG A 32 -9.77 -9.83 23.09
C ARG A 32 -11.14 -9.57 23.73
N ALA A 33 -11.56 -8.30 23.83
CA ALA A 33 -12.89 -7.94 24.33
C ALA A 33 -14.02 -8.51 23.45
N LYS A 34 -13.79 -8.62 22.13
CA LYS A 34 -14.72 -9.27 21.18
C LYS A 34 -14.69 -10.81 21.23
N GLY A 35 -13.90 -11.42 22.12
CA GLY A 35 -13.88 -12.86 22.33
C GLY A 35 -12.84 -13.63 21.53
N TYR A 36 -11.73 -12.99 21.11
CA TYR A 36 -10.62 -13.69 20.45
C TYR A 36 -10.07 -14.83 21.31
N LYS A 37 -10.04 -16.04 20.76
CA LYS A 37 -9.48 -17.26 21.38
C LYS A 37 -8.90 -18.19 20.32
N ASN A 38 -7.59 -18.35 20.31
CA ASN A 38 -6.88 -19.15 19.32
C ASN A 38 -6.72 -20.64 19.70
N VAL A 39 -7.73 -21.21 20.36
CA VAL A 39 -7.72 -22.60 20.86
C VAL A 39 -9.08 -23.25 20.61
N GLY A 40 -9.06 -24.43 19.97
CA GLY A 40 -10.23 -25.14 19.51
C GLY A 40 -10.66 -24.66 18.13
N TRP A 41 -11.00 -25.59 17.25
CA TRP A 41 -11.19 -25.32 15.82
C TRP A 41 -12.25 -24.23 15.53
N GLU A 42 -13.39 -24.28 16.21
CA GLU A 42 -14.44 -23.27 16.06
C GLU A 42 -14.01 -21.88 16.54
N ASN A 43 -13.25 -21.82 17.63
CA ASN A 43 -12.76 -20.55 18.16
C ASN A 43 -11.68 -19.97 17.25
N VAL A 44 -10.82 -20.79 16.66
CA VAL A 44 -9.80 -20.36 15.70
C VAL A 44 -10.43 -19.73 14.46
N LYS A 45 -11.51 -20.33 13.92
CA LYS A 45 -12.30 -19.77 12.81
C LYS A 45 -13.01 -18.47 13.19
N LYS A 46 -13.69 -18.44 14.34
CA LYS A 46 -14.35 -17.21 14.84
C LYS A 46 -13.34 -16.09 15.07
N SER A 47 -12.20 -16.41 15.69
CA SER A 47 -11.11 -15.48 15.96
C SER A 47 -10.54 -14.87 14.70
N TRP A 48 -10.42 -15.66 13.62
CA TRP A 48 -10.02 -15.14 12.31
C TRP A 48 -10.98 -14.06 11.82
N LYS A 49 -12.30 -14.29 11.89
CA LYS A 49 -13.30 -13.27 11.52
C LYS A 49 -13.19 -11.99 12.35
N ILE A 50 -12.87 -12.11 13.64
CA ILE A 50 -12.73 -10.95 14.52
C ILE A 50 -11.48 -10.14 14.14
N ILE A 51 -10.33 -10.79 13.92
CA ILE A 51 -9.08 -10.08 13.62
C ILE A 51 -9.02 -9.60 12.16
N SER A 52 -9.61 -10.31 11.21
CA SER A 52 -9.65 -9.91 9.79
C SER A 52 -10.48 -8.66 9.53
N ASN A 53 -11.43 -8.36 10.43
CA ASN A 53 -12.29 -7.19 10.35
C ASN A 53 -11.69 -5.97 11.07
N ILE A 54 -10.46 -6.06 11.58
CA ILE A 54 -9.74 -4.89 12.05
C ILE A 54 -9.06 -4.27 10.85
N ASP A 55 -9.61 -3.14 10.39
CA ASP A 55 -8.95 -2.27 9.43
C ASP A 55 -7.56 -1.90 9.96
N ASN A 56 -6.54 -2.46 9.32
CA ASN A 56 -5.16 -2.45 9.80
C ASN A 56 -4.42 -1.12 9.56
N VAL A 57 -5.13 -0.06 9.19
CA VAL A 57 -4.56 1.27 9.02
C VAL A 57 -5.51 2.27 9.65
N ILE A 58 -5.35 2.50 10.95
CA ILE A 58 -5.98 3.68 11.57
C ILE A 58 -5.05 4.84 11.23
N SER A 59 -5.43 5.65 10.24
CA SER A 59 -4.70 6.86 9.90
C SER A 59 -4.57 7.75 11.13
N LEU A 60 -3.51 8.58 11.20
CA LEU A 60 -3.41 9.60 12.26
C LEU A 60 -4.63 10.52 12.25
N ILE A 61 -5.25 10.73 11.08
CA ILE A 61 -6.54 11.40 10.91
C ILE A 61 -7.65 10.64 11.65
N ASP A 62 -7.80 9.33 11.43
CA ASP A 62 -8.81 8.51 12.09
C ASP A 62 -8.65 8.51 13.61
N LYS A 63 -7.39 8.49 14.08
CA LYS A 63 -7.09 8.57 15.52
C LYS A 63 -7.50 9.90 16.12
N ARG A 64 -7.32 11.01 15.38
CA ARG A 64 -7.76 12.36 15.82
C ARG A 64 -9.27 12.52 15.73
N MET A 65 -9.92 12.01 14.67
CA MET A 65 -11.38 11.95 14.53
C MET A 65 -12.02 11.22 15.71
N LYS A 66 -11.52 10.03 16.06
CA LYS A 66 -12.03 9.26 17.21
C LYS A 66 -11.88 9.97 18.56
N ARG A 67 -10.94 10.91 18.67
CA ARG A 67 -10.73 11.74 19.88
C ARG A 67 -11.55 13.03 19.88
N GLY A 68 -12.32 13.29 18.82
CA GLY A 68 -13.05 14.55 18.66
C GLY A 68 -12.17 15.76 18.31
N ASP A 69 -10.89 15.55 17.96
CA ASP A 69 -9.95 16.62 17.57
C ASP A 69 -10.16 17.03 16.11
N ILE A 70 -11.33 17.61 15.82
CA ILE A 70 -11.70 18.10 14.47
C ILE A 70 -10.69 19.13 13.95
N PRO A 71 -10.24 20.14 14.73
CA PRO A 71 -9.26 21.10 14.24
C PRO A 71 -7.93 20.45 13.86
N GLY A 72 -7.48 19.44 14.63
CA GLY A 72 -6.28 18.69 14.31
C GLY A 72 -6.42 17.82 13.06
N VAL A 73 -7.60 17.26 12.81
CA VAL A 73 -7.92 16.54 11.57
C VAL A 73 -7.79 17.47 10.37
N ILE A 74 -8.45 18.62 10.40
CA ILE A 74 -8.42 19.59 9.30
C ILE A 74 -6.99 20.02 8.98
N ARG A 75 -6.21 20.41 10.01
CA ARG A 75 -4.80 20.79 9.81
C ARG A 75 -3.97 19.68 9.20
N HIS A 76 -4.19 18.44 9.65
CA HIS A 76 -3.44 17.30 9.12
C HIS A 76 -3.84 16.98 7.68
N SER A 77 -5.12 17.08 7.36
CA SER A 77 -5.63 16.91 6.00
C SER A 77 -5.03 17.95 5.05
N ILE A 78 -4.98 19.23 5.45
CA ILE A 78 -4.34 20.29 4.66
C ILE A 78 -2.87 19.95 4.41
N LEU A 79 -2.09 19.66 5.46
CA LEU A 79 -0.68 19.32 5.33
C LEU A 79 -0.45 18.10 4.41
N THR A 80 -1.33 17.11 4.49
CA THR A 80 -1.25 15.91 3.63
C THR A 80 -1.51 16.26 2.18
N LEU A 81 -2.45 17.17 1.91
CA LEU A 81 -2.76 17.63 0.55
C LEU A 81 -1.62 18.49 -0.01
N ASP A 82 -1.07 19.42 0.77
CA ASP A 82 0.06 20.26 0.34
C ASP A 82 1.24 19.39 -0.12
N LYS A 83 1.57 18.37 0.68
CA LYS A 83 2.63 17.42 0.35
C LYS A 83 2.30 16.53 -0.85
N ALA A 84 1.04 16.17 -1.04
CA ALA A 84 0.60 15.40 -2.20
C ALA A 84 0.70 16.23 -3.49
N ILE A 85 0.42 17.54 -3.42
CA ILE A 85 0.61 18.48 -4.52
C ILE A 85 2.10 18.60 -4.86
N GLU A 86 2.96 18.80 -3.85
CA GLU A 86 4.42 18.87 -4.04
C GLU A 86 4.96 17.63 -4.76
N TYR A 87 4.55 16.42 -4.33
CA TYR A 87 4.94 15.19 -5.02
C TYR A 87 4.39 15.07 -6.45
N ALA A 88 3.19 15.59 -6.70
CA ALA A 88 2.62 15.60 -8.04
C ALA A 88 3.44 16.52 -8.96
N ASP A 89 3.83 17.70 -8.48
CA ASP A 89 4.65 18.65 -9.22
C ASP A 89 6.04 18.08 -9.53
N GLU A 90 6.69 17.45 -8.55
CA GLU A 90 7.97 16.74 -8.76
C GLU A 90 7.84 15.62 -9.81
N SER A 91 6.74 14.87 -9.77
CA SER A 91 6.47 13.78 -10.72
C SER A 91 6.22 14.30 -12.15
N ILE A 92 5.50 15.42 -12.28
CA ILE A 92 5.27 16.07 -13.57
C ILE A 92 6.59 16.58 -14.14
N GLN A 93 7.42 17.23 -13.32
CA GLN A 93 8.72 17.74 -13.75
C GLN A 93 9.62 16.60 -14.24
N PHE A 94 9.68 15.51 -13.49
CA PHE A 94 10.43 14.31 -13.88
C PHE A 94 9.96 13.75 -15.24
N ALA A 95 8.64 13.68 -15.46
CA ALA A 95 8.09 13.19 -16.72
C ALA A 95 8.46 14.11 -17.90
N GLN A 96 8.40 15.43 -17.71
CA GLN A 96 8.79 16.40 -18.73
C GLN A 96 10.26 16.33 -19.09
N ASP A 97 11.14 16.14 -18.10
CA ASP A 97 12.57 16.02 -18.36
C ASP A 97 12.89 14.70 -19.09
N THR A 98 12.20 13.62 -18.73
CA THR A 98 12.28 12.34 -19.45
C THR A 98 11.81 12.48 -20.91
N GLU A 99 10.72 13.22 -21.16
CA GLU A 99 10.22 13.47 -22.51
C GLU A 99 11.26 14.18 -23.39
N LYS A 100 11.92 15.23 -22.86
CA LYS A 100 12.99 15.95 -23.57
C LYS A 100 14.17 15.03 -23.92
N GLU A 101 14.57 14.14 -23.02
CA GLU A 101 15.65 13.18 -23.29
C GLU A 101 15.29 12.20 -24.41
N ILE A 102 14.04 11.72 -24.41
CA ILE A 102 13.53 10.83 -25.46
C ILE A 102 13.52 11.54 -26.82
N GLU A 103 13.04 12.79 -26.88
CA GLU A 103 13.05 13.58 -28.10
C GLU A 103 14.45 13.78 -28.67
N ALA A 104 15.42 14.13 -27.81
CA ALA A 104 16.81 14.29 -28.21
C ALA A 104 17.41 12.99 -28.77
N SER A 105 17.10 11.85 -28.15
CA SER A 105 17.53 10.52 -28.60
C SER A 105 16.90 10.13 -29.93
N LEU A 106 15.62 10.44 -30.12
CA LEU A 106 14.88 10.20 -31.35
C LEU A 106 15.46 11.01 -32.51
N ASP A 107 15.79 12.28 -32.28
CA ASP A 107 16.41 13.16 -33.27
C ASP A 107 17.81 12.68 -33.68
N LYS A 108 18.61 12.22 -32.71
CA LYS A 108 19.91 11.61 -32.99
C LYS A 108 19.76 10.35 -33.86
N SER A 109 18.79 9.50 -33.52
CA SER A 109 18.50 8.27 -34.28
C SER A 109 18.03 8.56 -35.71
N LYS A 110 17.16 9.56 -35.90
CA LYS A 110 16.73 10.04 -37.23
C LYS A 110 17.91 10.52 -38.07
N LYS A 111 18.85 11.28 -37.48
CA LYS A 111 20.06 11.76 -38.19
C LYS A 111 20.94 10.59 -38.65
N ILE A 112 21.13 9.59 -37.79
CA ILE A 112 21.89 8.38 -38.13
C ILE A 112 21.22 7.60 -39.27
N ALA A 113 19.90 7.38 -39.18
CA ALA A 113 19.13 6.68 -40.20
C ALA A 113 19.21 7.39 -41.57
N LYS A 114 19.06 8.73 -41.60
CA LYS A 114 19.21 9.52 -42.83
C LYS A 114 20.60 9.37 -43.45
N LYS A 115 21.66 9.42 -42.63
CA LYS A 115 23.05 9.26 -43.08
C LYS A 115 23.34 7.84 -43.61
N ALA A 116 22.74 6.81 -43.01
CA ALA A 116 22.85 5.45 -43.51
C ALA A 116 22.14 5.32 -44.87
N LEU A 117 20.91 5.83 -44.98
CA LEU A 117 20.14 5.79 -46.22
C LEU A 117 20.81 6.52 -47.38
N SER A 118 21.48 7.67 -47.11
CA SER A 118 22.25 8.37 -48.14
C SER A 118 23.45 7.58 -48.63
N LYS A 119 24.13 6.80 -47.77
CA LYS A 119 25.26 5.96 -48.18
C LYS A 119 24.82 4.80 -49.07
N TYR A 120 23.70 4.15 -48.75
CA TYR A 120 23.18 3.05 -49.56
C TYR A 120 22.63 3.48 -50.92
N LYS A 121 22.20 4.74 -51.08
CA LYS A 121 21.75 5.27 -52.38
C LYS A 121 22.89 5.57 -53.37
N ILE A 122 24.14 5.56 -52.92
CA ILE A 122 25.33 5.86 -53.74
C ILE A 122 26.02 4.56 -54.20
N LEU A 123 25.60 3.41 -53.67
CA LEU A 123 25.99 2.06 -54.11
C LEU A 123 24.98 1.54 -55.13
#